data_AF-A0A2V9Z8X8-F1
#
_entry.id   AF-A0A2V9Z8X8-F1
#
_cell.length_a   1.000
_cell.length_b   1.000
_cell.length_c   1.000
_cell.angle_alpha   90.00
_cell.angle_beta   90.00
_cell.angle_gamma   90.00
#
_symmetry.space_group_name_H-M   'P 1'
#
loop_
_entity.id
_entity.type
_entity.pdbx_description
1 polymer ?
#
loop_
_entity_poly.entity_id
_entity_poly.type
_entity_poly.pdbx_seq_one_letter_code
_entity_poly.pdbx_strand_id
1 'polypeptide(L)'
;MFANLFKFACMVFLVAVLVATVTCNQQKANDSREQLRKGAAAATEEIKKDSTAIAQGAKEGWNRDKKGLVNVNSANKTQLLDLPGITAANADRIIKAWPYRDKHDLVSKGVLSKNQYQRIADSISVD
;
A
#
# COMPACT_ATOMS: atom_id res chain seq x y z
N MET A 1 74.83 7.88 24.35
CA MET A 1 73.89 8.09 23.24
C MET A 1 73.05 6.87 22.88
N PHE A 2 73.54 5.63 23.00
CA PHE A 2 72.81 4.40 22.64
C PHE A 2 71.52 4.10 23.45
N ALA A 3 71.44 4.44 24.74
CA ALA A 3 70.28 4.16 25.59
C ALA A 3 69.02 5.00 25.26
N ASN A 4 69.19 6.17 24.64
CA ASN A 4 68.08 7.05 24.27
C ASN A 4 67.45 6.64 22.93
N LEU A 5 68.25 6.04 22.05
CA LEU A 5 67.79 5.50 20.77
C LEU A 5 66.92 4.23 20.98
N PHE A 6 67.27 3.40 21.96
CA PHE A 6 66.48 2.21 22.31
C PHE A 6 65.15 2.56 22.99
N LYS A 7 65.11 3.62 23.82
CA LYS A 7 63.87 4.15 24.42
C LYS A 7 62.94 4.77 23.38
N PHE A 8 63.49 5.50 22.40
CA PHE A 8 62.71 6.06 21.29
C PHE A 8 62.11 4.96 20.41
N ALA A 9 62.88 3.93 20.09
CA ALA A 9 62.39 2.79 19.30
C ALA A 9 61.25 2.05 20.02
N CYS A 10 61.37 1.84 21.34
CA CYS A 10 60.33 1.18 22.15
C CYS A 10 59.05 2.03 22.27
N MET A 11 59.19 3.36 22.42
CA MET A 11 58.06 4.29 22.49
C MET A 11 57.33 4.40 21.14
N VAL A 12 58.05 4.43 20.02
CA VAL A 12 57.46 4.42 18.67
C VAL A 12 56.72 3.10 18.39
N PHE A 13 57.27 1.97 18.85
CA PHE A 13 56.62 0.67 18.72
C PHE A 13 55.34 0.56 19.57
N LEU A 14 55.34 1.08 20.80
CA LEU A 14 54.16 1.12 21.67
C LEU A 14 53.05 2.04 21.14
N VAL A 15 53.40 3.17 20.52
CA VAL A 15 52.43 4.08 19.88
C VAL A 15 51.83 3.45 18.62
N ALA A 16 52.62 2.73 17.80
CA ALA A 16 52.11 2.06 16.61
C ALA A 16 51.10 0.94 16.92
N VAL A 17 51.31 0.20 18.03
CA VAL A 17 50.37 -0.85 18.49
C VAL A 17 49.04 -0.26 18.96
N LEU A 18 49.06 0.92 19.60
CA LEU A 18 47.85 1.63 20.05
C LEU A 18 47.01 2.20 18.89
N VAL A 19 47.63 2.57 17.78
CA VAL A 19 46.91 3.10 16.60
C VAL A 19 46.20 2.00 15.82
N ALA A 20 46.77 0.79 15.77
CA ALA A 20 46.19 -0.36 15.05
C ALA A 20 44.93 -0.95 15.72
N THR A 21 44.75 -0.78 17.03
CA THR A 21 43.56 -1.29 17.74
C THR A 21 42.33 -0.40 17.53
N VAL A 22 42.51 0.89 17.29
CA VAL A 22 41.40 1.86 17.10
C VAL A 22 40.74 1.72 15.73
N THR A 23 41.50 1.36 14.69
CA THR A 23 40.99 1.26 13.30
C THR A 23 40.15 0.01 13.02
N CYS A 24 40.29 -1.06 13.81
CA CYS A 24 39.47 -2.26 13.62
C CYS A 24 38.00 -2.07 14.05
N ASN A 25 37.71 -1.16 14.99
CA ASN A 25 36.35 -0.96 15.51
C ASN A 25 35.48 -0.06 14.61
N GLN A 26 36.11 0.85 13.84
CA GLN A 26 35.40 1.78 12.95
C GLN A 26 34.88 1.11 11.67
N GLN A 27 35.55 0.05 11.21
CA GLN A 27 35.20 -0.65 9.96
C GLN A 27 33.83 -1.34 10.06
N LYS A 28 33.52 -1.96 11.20
CA LYS A 28 32.24 -2.67 11.45
C LYS A 28 31.01 -1.77 11.39
N ALA A 29 31.16 -0.48 11.68
CA ALA A 29 30.08 0.49 11.62
C ALA A 29 29.75 0.94 10.18
N ASN A 30 30.71 0.88 9.26
CA ASN A 30 30.53 1.30 7.87
C ASN A 30 29.87 0.21 7.01
N ASP A 31 30.23 -1.07 7.20
CA ASP A 31 29.65 -2.20 6.46
C ASP A 31 28.15 -2.38 6.74
N SER A 32 27.72 -2.11 7.99
CA SER A 32 26.33 -2.22 8.43
C SER A 32 25.41 -1.19 7.76
N ARG A 33 25.94 -0.01 7.39
CA ARG A 33 25.17 1.07 6.72
C ARG A 33 24.98 0.81 5.22
N GLU A 34 25.93 0.11 4.60
CA GLU A 34 25.87 -0.29 3.19
C GLU A 34 24.83 -1.41 2.97
N GLN A 35 24.75 -2.37 3.90
CA GLN A 35 23.77 -3.46 3.85
C GLN A 35 22.33 -2.96 4.02
N LEU A 36 22.09 -1.97 4.90
CA LEU A 36 20.77 -1.34 5.07
C LEU A 36 20.30 -0.59 3.81
N ARG A 37 21.21 0.07 3.09
CA ARG A 37 20.87 0.77 1.84
C ARG A 37 20.55 -0.19 0.69
N LYS A 38 21.28 -1.31 0.61
CA LYS A 38 21.02 -2.37 -0.39
C LYS A 38 19.70 -3.09 -0.14
N GLY A 39 19.36 -3.35 1.13
CA GLY A 39 18.05 -3.91 1.52
C GLY A 39 16.88 -2.98 1.22
N ALA A 40 17.04 -1.66 1.43
CA ALA A 40 16.00 -0.68 1.15
C ALA A 40 15.74 -0.48 -0.35
N ALA A 41 16.79 -0.50 -1.19
CA ALA A 41 16.66 -0.37 -2.64
C ALA A 41 16.05 -1.63 -3.30
N ALA A 42 16.37 -2.83 -2.81
CA ALA A 42 15.76 -4.06 -3.28
C ALA A 42 14.27 -4.16 -2.89
N ALA A 43 13.92 -3.75 -1.66
CA ALA A 43 12.54 -3.78 -1.19
C ALA A 43 11.63 -2.75 -1.90
N THR A 44 12.16 -1.65 -2.43
CA THR A 44 11.33 -0.63 -3.13
C THR A 44 11.03 -0.96 -4.59
N GLU A 45 11.85 -1.76 -5.26
CA GLU A 45 11.57 -2.27 -6.61
C GLU A 45 10.50 -3.36 -6.61
N GLU A 46 10.55 -4.30 -5.65
CA GLU A 46 9.54 -5.36 -5.53
C GLU A 46 8.17 -4.79 -5.14
N ILE A 47 8.14 -3.81 -4.22
CA ILE A 47 6.91 -3.12 -3.82
C ILE A 47 6.30 -2.32 -4.99
N LYS A 48 7.08 -1.74 -5.90
CA LYS A 48 6.51 -1.04 -7.07
C LYS A 48 5.86 -2.01 -8.05
N LYS A 49 6.48 -3.17 -8.27
CA LYS A 49 5.95 -4.20 -9.17
C LYS A 49 4.68 -4.82 -8.61
N ASP A 50 4.68 -5.14 -7.32
CA ASP A 50 3.51 -5.67 -6.62
C ASP A 50 2.41 -4.60 -6.50
N SER A 51 2.75 -3.35 -6.19
CA SER A 51 1.77 -2.25 -6.13
C SER A 51 1.12 -1.98 -7.48
N THR A 52 1.89 -2.08 -8.58
CA THR A 52 1.34 -1.91 -9.93
C THR A 52 0.48 -3.11 -10.34
N ALA A 53 0.90 -4.33 -10.05
CA ALA A 53 0.12 -5.54 -10.31
C ALA A 53 -1.16 -5.61 -9.45
N ILE A 54 -1.12 -5.15 -8.20
CA ILE A 54 -2.29 -5.04 -7.31
C ILE A 54 -3.23 -3.93 -7.80
N ALA A 55 -2.70 -2.77 -8.20
CA ALA A 55 -3.51 -1.69 -8.75
C ALA A 55 -4.14 -2.07 -10.10
N GLN A 56 -3.41 -2.80 -10.95
CA GLN A 56 -3.92 -3.35 -12.20
C GLN A 56 -4.97 -4.44 -11.93
N GLY A 57 -4.72 -5.37 -11.02
CA GLY A 57 -5.68 -6.39 -10.62
C GLY A 57 -6.96 -5.80 -10.04
N ALA A 58 -6.87 -4.77 -9.21
CA ALA A 58 -8.03 -4.04 -8.68
C ALA A 58 -8.78 -3.28 -9.79
N LYS A 59 -8.07 -2.65 -10.73
CA LYS A 59 -8.67 -1.95 -11.87
C LYS A 59 -9.31 -2.90 -12.88
N GLU A 60 -8.72 -4.07 -13.10
CA GLU A 60 -9.26 -5.13 -13.95
C GLU A 60 -10.48 -5.79 -13.33
N GLY A 61 -10.49 -5.99 -12.00
CA GLY A 61 -11.69 -6.33 -11.24
C GLY A 61 -12.80 -5.29 -11.49
N TRP A 62 -12.48 -4.01 -11.27
CA TRP A 62 -13.42 -2.90 -11.50
C TRP A 62 -13.98 -2.80 -12.92
N ASN A 63 -13.17 -3.10 -13.93
CA ASN A 63 -13.58 -3.04 -15.34
C ASN A 63 -14.35 -4.27 -15.80
N ARG A 64 -14.16 -5.44 -15.19
CA ARG A 64 -15.05 -6.60 -15.39
C ARG A 64 -16.45 -6.28 -14.87
N ASP A 65 -16.54 -5.59 -13.74
CA ASP A 65 -17.82 -5.13 -13.17
C ASP A 65 -18.48 -4.04 -14.04
N LYS A 66 -17.70 -3.19 -14.72
CA LYS A 66 -18.22 -2.17 -15.66
C LYS A 66 -18.87 -2.75 -16.92
N LYS A 67 -18.67 -4.03 -17.25
CA LYS A 67 -19.39 -4.74 -18.32
C LYS A 67 -20.63 -5.51 -17.82
N GLY A 68 -20.86 -5.52 -16.50
CA GLY A 68 -21.94 -6.24 -15.84
C GLY A 68 -22.88 -5.33 -15.04
N LEU A 69 -23.84 -5.94 -14.37
CA LEU A 69 -24.74 -5.26 -13.45
C LEU A 69 -23.95 -4.70 -12.25
N VAL A 70 -24.30 -3.50 -11.79
CA VAL A 70 -23.69 -2.89 -10.60
C VAL A 70 -24.18 -3.64 -9.36
N ASN A 71 -23.30 -4.38 -8.69
CA ASN A 71 -23.65 -5.05 -7.45
C ASN A 71 -23.85 -4.02 -6.33
N VAL A 72 -25.09 -3.88 -5.85
CA VAL A 72 -25.41 -2.86 -4.84
C VAL A 72 -24.82 -3.15 -3.47
N ASN A 73 -24.31 -4.35 -3.17
CA ASN A 73 -23.66 -4.70 -1.89
C ASN A 73 -22.17 -4.37 -1.85
N SER A 74 -21.54 -4.12 -3.00
CA SER A 74 -20.09 -3.88 -3.12
C SER A 74 -19.74 -2.65 -3.96
N ALA A 75 -20.70 -2.04 -4.64
CA ALA A 75 -20.48 -0.90 -5.51
C ALA A 75 -19.98 0.34 -4.76
N ASN A 76 -18.90 0.93 -5.26
CA ASN A 76 -18.45 2.22 -4.75
C ASN A 76 -19.38 3.37 -5.18
N LYS A 77 -19.18 4.54 -4.59
CA LYS A 77 -19.99 5.74 -4.87
C LYS A 77 -20.00 6.10 -6.36
N THR A 78 -18.87 5.99 -7.05
CA THR A 78 -18.77 6.32 -8.48
C THR A 78 -19.56 5.35 -9.34
N GLN A 79 -19.52 4.04 -9.06
CA GLN A 79 -20.30 3.03 -9.76
C GLN A 79 -21.82 3.24 -9.57
N LEU A 80 -22.23 3.65 -8.37
CA LEU A 80 -23.64 4.00 -8.11
C LEU A 80 -24.06 5.27 -8.86
N LEU A 81 -23.17 6.25 -9.00
CA LEU A 81 -23.42 7.49 -9.75
C LEU A 81 -23.51 7.26 -11.27
N ASP A 82 -22.90 6.19 -11.78
CA ASP A 82 -23.03 5.79 -13.19
C ASP A 82 -24.45 5.25 -13.52
N LEU A 83 -25.28 4.95 -12.51
CA LEU A 83 -26.65 4.45 -12.70
C LEU A 83 -27.63 5.57 -13.09
N PRO A 84 -28.58 5.31 -14.02
CA PRO A 84 -29.50 6.32 -14.52
C PRO A 84 -30.43 6.84 -13.43
N GLY A 85 -30.28 8.12 -13.08
CA GLY A 85 -31.14 8.78 -12.09
C GLY A 85 -30.70 8.62 -10.64
N ILE A 86 -29.52 8.06 -10.39
CA ILE A 86 -28.91 8.05 -9.06
C ILE A 86 -28.11 9.32 -8.84
N THR A 87 -28.40 10.01 -7.74
CA THR A 87 -27.68 11.19 -7.28
C THR A 87 -26.68 10.80 -6.20
N ALA A 88 -25.76 11.71 -5.85
CA ALA A 88 -24.82 11.48 -4.76
C ALA A 88 -25.54 11.15 -3.44
N ALA A 89 -26.67 11.82 -3.16
CA ALA A 89 -27.48 11.54 -1.98
C ALA A 89 -28.09 10.12 -2.01
N ASN A 90 -28.57 9.67 -3.18
CA ASN A 90 -29.07 8.31 -3.33
C ASN A 90 -27.94 7.27 -3.16
N ALA A 91 -26.77 7.51 -3.76
CA ALA A 91 -25.61 6.64 -3.61
C ALA A 91 -25.18 6.51 -2.14
N ASP A 92 -25.11 7.62 -1.40
CA ASP A 92 -24.77 7.61 0.02
C ASP A 92 -25.80 6.83 0.86
N ARG A 93 -27.10 6.95 0.52
CA ARG A 93 -28.16 6.15 1.16
C ARG A 93 -28.03 4.67 0.85
N ILE A 94 -27.68 4.32 -0.39
CA ILE A 94 -27.45 2.93 -0.80
C ILE A 94 -26.33 2.33 0.04
N ILE A 95 -25.19 3.02 0.14
CA ILE A 95 -24.01 2.57 0.91
C ILE A 95 -24.34 2.44 2.40
N LYS A 96 -25.07 3.42 2.97
CA LYS A 96 -25.39 3.43 4.41
C LYS A 96 -26.32 2.29 4.83
N ALA A 97 -27.14 1.75 3.93
CA ALA A 97 -28.15 0.74 4.23
C ALA A 97 -27.74 -0.70 3.87
N TRP A 98 -26.46 -0.92 3.53
CA TRP A 98 -25.88 -2.25 3.32
C TRP A 98 -25.95 -3.14 4.58
N PRO A 99 -26.10 -4.48 4.43
CA PRO A 99 -26.25 -5.24 3.17
C PRO A 99 -27.71 -5.44 2.71
N TYR A 100 -27.92 -5.65 1.41
CA TYR A 100 -29.22 -6.00 0.80
C TYR A 100 -29.30 -7.51 0.52
N ARG A 101 -30.47 -8.10 0.76
CA ARG A 101 -30.72 -9.53 0.48
C ARG A 101 -31.20 -9.76 -0.94
N ASP A 102 -31.96 -8.82 -1.48
CA ASP A 102 -32.42 -8.84 -2.87
C ASP A 102 -32.61 -7.40 -3.39
N LYS A 103 -32.89 -7.27 -4.70
CA LYS A 103 -33.04 -5.97 -5.37
C LYS A 103 -34.21 -5.14 -4.82
N HIS A 104 -35.28 -5.77 -4.34
CA HIS A 104 -36.45 -5.07 -3.81
C HIS A 104 -36.18 -4.46 -2.43
N ASP A 105 -35.12 -4.88 -1.73
CA ASP A 105 -34.73 -4.26 -0.46
C ASP A 105 -34.39 -2.77 -0.60
N LEU A 106 -33.98 -2.32 -1.78
CA LEU A 106 -33.78 -0.90 -2.06
C LEU A 106 -35.07 -0.09 -1.88
N VAL A 107 -36.23 -0.69 -2.14
CA VAL A 107 -37.53 -0.05 -1.95
C VAL A 107 -38.11 -0.37 -0.57
N SER A 108 -38.02 -1.62 -0.11
CA SER A 108 -38.61 -2.05 1.17
C SER A 108 -37.96 -1.35 2.37
N LYS A 109 -36.64 -1.11 2.32
CA LYS A 109 -35.89 -0.32 3.31
C LYS A 109 -36.02 1.19 3.08
N GLY A 110 -36.78 1.61 2.08
CA GLY A 110 -37.02 3.01 1.74
C GLY A 110 -35.79 3.72 1.17
N VAL A 111 -34.75 3.02 0.74
CA VAL A 111 -33.50 3.61 0.20
C VAL A 111 -33.76 4.34 -1.10
N LEU A 112 -34.60 3.80 -1.97
CA LEU A 112 -35.03 4.40 -3.23
C LEU A 112 -36.55 4.40 -3.31
N SER A 113 -37.12 5.38 -4.02
CA SER A 113 -38.52 5.33 -4.41
C SER A 113 -38.75 4.21 -5.44
N LYS A 114 -39.99 3.74 -5.57
CA LYS A 114 -40.35 2.71 -6.56
C LYS A 114 -39.97 3.13 -7.99
N ASN A 115 -40.16 4.40 -8.33
CA ASN A 115 -39.79 4.95 -9.64
C ASN A 115 -38.28 4.95 -9.86
N GLN A 116 -37.50 5.38 -8.86
CA GLN A 116 -36.03 5.35 -8.92
C GLN A 116 -35.51 3.92 -9.11
N TYR A 117 -36.04 2.97 -8.34
CA TYR A 117 -35.69 1.56 -8.45
C TYR A 117 -35.97 1.00 -9.85
N GLN A 118 -37.15 1.26 -10.41
CA GLN A 118 -37.53 0.78 -11.75
C GLN A 118 -36.55 1.22 -12.85
N ARG A 119 -35.95 2.41 -12.71
CA ARG A 119 -34.98 2.92 -13.71
C ARG A 119 -33.64 2.20 -13.68
N ILE A 120 -33.28 1.58 -12.55
CA ILE A 120 -31.96 0.95 -12.35
C ILE A 120 -32.03 -0.57 -12.20
N ALA A 121 -33.23 -1.16 -12.06
CA ALA A 121 -33.41 -2.57 -11.70
C ALA A 121 -32.73 -3.56 -12.66
N ASP A 122 -32.59 -3.18 -13.93
CA ASP A 122 -31.93 -3.94 -15.00
C ASP A 122 -30.42 -3.65 -15.10
N SER A 123 -29.92 -2.68 -14.35
CA SER A 123 -28.51 -2.27 -14.31
C SER A 123 -27.83 -2.63 -12.98
N ILE A 124 -28.54 -3.31 -12.07
CA ILE A 124 -28.03 -3.70 -10.76
C ILE A 124 -28.19 -5.19 -10.46
N SER A 125 -27.29 -5.72 -9.63
CA SER A 125 -27.36 -7.07 -9.07
C SER A 125 -27.24 -7.04 -7.55
N VAL A 126 -27.64 -8.16 -6.93
CA VAL A 126 -27.41 -8.48 -5.53
C VAL A 126 -26.82 -9.88 -5.54
N ASP A 127 -25.56 -9.99 -5.13
CA ASP A 127 -24.85 -11.28 -4.96
C ASP A 127 -24.95 -11.76 -3.50
#